data_AF-A0A349Z2B8-F1
#
_entry.id   AF-A0A349Z2B8-F1
#
_cell.length_a   1.000
_cell.length_b   1.000
_cell.length_c   1.000
_cell.angle_alpha   90.00
_cell.angle_beta   90.00
_cell.angle_gamma   90.00
#
_symmetry.space_group_name_H-M   'P 1'
#
loop_
_entity.id
_entity.type
_entity.pdbx_description
1 polymer ?
#
loop_
_entity_poly.entity_id
_entity_poly.type
_entity_poly.pdbx_seq_one_letter_code
_entity_poly.pdbx_strand_id
1 'polypeptide(L)' 'MEQEEAVFFTHAELTQLNRIFNIIGEETLRANYFTKSDIEDVYSVLEKVRTAKEDLELARAHA' A
#
# COMPACT_ATOMS: atom_id res chain seq x y z
N MET A 1 -12.78 -5.07 24.39
CA MET A 1 -11.65 -4.89 23.47
C MET A 1 -12.09 -5.48 22.16
N GLU A 2 -12.34 -4.66 21.15
CA GLU A 2 -12.53 -5.15 19.79
C GLU A 2 -11.15 -5.67 19.33
N GLN A 3 -11.04 -6.97 19.05
CA GLN A 3 -9.84 -7.49 18.40
C GLN A 3 -9.93 -7.04 16.95
N GLU A 4 -8.99 -6.19 16.50
CA GLU A 4 -8.83 -5.88 15.09
C GLU A 4 -8.54 -7.18 14.35
N GLU A 5 -9.46 -7.63 13.49
CA GLU A 5 -9.20 -8.75 12.58
C GLU A 5 -8.10 -8.35 11.60
N ALA A 6 -7.01 -9.12 11.58
CA ALA A 6 -5.92 -8.90 10.64
C ALA A 6 -6.40 -9.21 9.22
N VAL A 7 -6.45 -8.17 8.38
CA VAL A 7 -6.73 -8.30 6.94
C VAL A 7 -5.41 -8.47 6.19
N PHE A 8 -5.30 -9.56 5.43
CA PHE A 8 -4.13 -9.85 4.60
C PHE A 8 -4.46 -9.67 3.12
N PHE A 9 -3.56 -9.03 2.38
CA PHE A 9 -3.67 -8.87 0.94
C PHE A 9 -2.97 -10.02 0.20
N THR A 10 -3.59 -10.52 -0.86
CA THR A 10 -2.92 -11.40 -1.82
C THR A 10 -1.90 -10.62 -2.67
N HIS A 11 -0.98 -11.33 -3.31
CA HIS A 11 0.01 -10.71 -4.21
C HIS A 11 -0.63 -9.89 -5.34
N ALA A 12 -1.76 -10.37 -5.89
CA ALA A 12 -2.48 -9.67 -6.94
C ALA A 12 -3.12 -8.36 -6.42
N GLU A 13 -3.62 -8.35 -5.19
CA GLU A 13 -4.20 -7.17 -4.55
C GLU A 13 -3.12 -6.15 -4.18
N LEU A 14 -1.96 -6.60 -3.67
CA LEU A 14 -0.80 -5.72 -3.43
C LEU A 14 -0.34 -5.02 -4.71
N THR A 15 -0.31 -5.74 -5.83
CA THR A 15 0.05 -5.17 -7.14
C THR A 15 -0.95 -4.10 -7.60
N GLN A 16 -2.24 -4.37 -7.42
CA GLN A 16 -3.31 -3.41 -7.75
C GLN A 16 -3.25 -2.18 -6.86
N LEU A 17 -3.00 -2.36 -5.56
CA LEU A 17 -2.92 -1.28 -4.59
C LEU A 17 -1.71 -0.35 -4.87
N ASN A 18 -0.54 -0.93 -5.15
CA ASN A 18 0.64 -0.16 -5.59
C ASN A 18 0.36 0.65 -6.87
N ARG A 19 -0.40 0.08 -7.82
CA ARG A 19 -0.80 0.78 -9.04
C ARG A 19 -1.75 1.94 -8.75
N ILE A 20 -2.77 1.73 -7.91
CA ILE A 20 -3.73 2.77 -7.52
C ILE A 20 -3.01 3.94 -6.86
N PHE A 21 -2.11 3.66 -5.91
CA PHE A 21 -1.33 4.71 -5.25
C PHE A 21 -0.38 5.44 -6.20
N ASN A 22 0.28 4.75 -7.14
CA ASN A 22 1.12 5.43 -8.13
C ASN A 22 0.33 6.35 -9.07
N ILE A 23 -0.95 6.07 -9.33
CA ILE A 23 -1.83 6.96 -10.11
C ILE A 23 -2.21 8.19 -9.29
N ILE A 24 -2.34 8.02 -7.98
CA ILE A 24 -2.76 9.06 -7.06
C ILE A 24 -1.52 9.84 -6.56
N GLY A 25 -1.18 10.92 -7.28
CA GLY A 25 -0.13 11.85 -6.85
C GLY A 25 -0.55 12.75 -5.68
N GLU A 26 0.42 13.37 -5.01
CA GLU A 26 0.20 14.23 -3.83
C GLU A 26 -0.77 15.40 -4.10
N GLU A 27 -0.63 16.08 -5.23
CA GLU A 27 -1.54 17.18 -5.63
C GLU A 27 -2.97 16.68 -5.86
N THR A 28 -3.12 15.46 -6.39
CA THR A 28 -4.42 14.82 -6.57
C THR A 28 -5.04 14.47 -5.22
N LEU A 29 -4.26 13.98 -4.26
CA LEU A 29 -4.72 13.71 -2.89
C LEU A 29 -5.20 14.99 -2.21
N ARG A 30 -4.39 16.05 -2.26
CA ARG A 30 -4.74 17.36 -1.69
C ARG A 30 -6.00 17.94 -2.32
N ALA A 31 -6.15 17.83 -3.65
CA ALA A 31 -7.36 18.26 -4.36
C ALA A 31 -8.63 17.48 -3.95
N ASN A 32 -8.48 16.29 -3.37
CA ASN A 32 -9.57 15.46 -2.85
C ASN A 32 -9.72 15.56 -1.32
N TYR A 33 -9.28 16.66 -0.71
CA TYR A 33 -9.43 16.97 0.71
C TYR A 33 -8.65 16.05 1.67
N PHE A 34 -7.63 15.33 1.19
CA PHE A 34 -6.74 14.60 2.07
C PHE A 34 -5.89 15.58 2.89
N THR A 35 -5.84 15.36 4.20
CA THR A 35 -4.95 16.08 5.10
C THR A 35 -3.51 15.58 4.94
N LYS A 36 -2.57 16.31 5.54
CA LYS A 36 -1.16 15.87 5.59
C LYS A 36 -1.01 14.48 6.26
N SER A 37 -1.81 14.21 7.29
CA SER A 37 -1.83 12.92 7.98
C SER A 37 -2.34 11.81 7.05
N ASP A 38 -3.43 12.05 6.32
CA ASP A 38 -3.97 11.05 5.39
C ASP A 38 -2.98 10.73 4.27
N ILE A 39 -2.22 11.73 3.81
CA ILE A 39 -1.15 11.55 2.81
C ILE A 39 0.00 10.72 3.41
N GLU A 40 0.41 10.99 4.65
CA GLU A 40 1.43 10.22 5.36
C GLU A 40 1.01 8.75 5.56
N ASP A 41 -0.25 8.51 5.91
CA ASP A 41 -0.83 7.17 6.04
C ASP A 41 -0.82 6.43 4.70
N VAL A 42 -1.19 7.10 3.60
CA VAL A 42 -1.11 6.55 2.23
C VAL A 42 0.32 6.14 1.88
N TYR A 43 1.30 6.99 2.16
CA TYR A 43 2.72 6.66 1.91
C TYR A 43 3.21 5.50 2.78
N SER A 44 2.76 5.40 4.04
CA SER A 44 3.09 4.25 4.90
C SER A 44 2.52 2.94 4.36
N VAL A 45 1.27 2.95 3.87
CA VAL A 45 0.69 1.76 3.21
C VAL A 45 1.45 1.42 1.94
N LEU A 46 1.81 2.42 1.13
CA LEU A 46 2.58 2.22 -0.10
C LEU A 46 3.93 1.55 0.15
N GLU A 47 4.64 1.98 1.20
CA GLU A 47 5.92 1.37 1.61
C GLU A 47 5.74 -0.09 1.98
N LYS A 48 4.76 -0.42 2.84
CA LYS A 48 4.46 -1.81 3.23
C LYS A 48 4.14 -2.69 2.04
N VAL A 49 3.37 -2.17 1.07
CA VAL A 49 3.02 -2.90 -0.16
C VAL A 49 4.26 -3.16 -1.01
N ARG A 50 5.17 -2.19 -1.13
CA ARG A 50 6.43 -2.35 -1.88
C ARG A 50 7.31 -3.42 -1.24
N THR A 51 7.54 -3.34 0.08
CA THR A 51 8.32 -4.35 0.80
C THR A 51 7.71 -5.74 0.65
N ALA A 52 6.40 -5.89 0.86
CA ALA A 52 5.74 -7.18 0.71
C ALA A 52 5.84 -7.75 -0.73
N LYS A 53 5.82 -6.87 -1.74
CA LYS A 53 6.01 -7.28 -3.14
C LYS A 53 7.45 -7.75 -3.39
N GLU A 54 8.44 -7.01 -2.90
CA GLU A 54 9.87 -7.36 -3.02
C GLU A 54 10.19 -8.68 -2.31
N ASP A 55 9.68 -8.88 -1.09
CA ASP A 55 9.84 -10.12 -0.34
C ASP A 55 9.26 -11.33 -1.08
N LEU A 56 8.10 -11.16 -1.72
CA LEU A 56 7.49 -12.21 -2.55
C LEU A 56 8.28 -12.50 -3.83
N GLU A 57 8.84 -11.47 -4.47
CA GLU A 57 9.71 -11.64 -5.64
C GLU A 57 11.00 -12.37 -5.27
N LEU A 58 11.61 -12.03 -4.13
CA LEU A 58 12.77 -12.74 -3.57
C LEU A 58 12.43 -14.20 -3.23
N ALA A 59 11.33 -14.43 -2.52
CA ALA A 59 10.90 -15.79 -2.16
C ALA A 59 10.67 -16.66 -3.40
N ARG A 60 10.12 -16.10 -4.49
CA ARG A 60 9.95 -16.80 -5.77
C ARG A 60 11.27 -17.06 -6.48
N ALA A 61 12.24 -16.15 -6.40
CA ALA A 61 13.55 -16.33 -7.01
C ALA A 61 14.40 -17.44 -6.33
N HIS A 62 14.08 -17.75 -5.07
CA HIS A 62 14.77 -18.76 -4.26
C HIS A 62 13.99 -20.08 -4.09
N ALA A 63 12.84 -20.24 -4.75
CA ALA A 63 12.00 -21.44 -4.74
C ALA A 63 12.20 -22.29 -6.00
#